data_AF-A0A2D3WNS3-F1
#
_entry.id   AF-A0A2D3WNS3-F1
#
_cell.length_a   1.000
_cell.length_b   1.000
_cell.length_c   1.000
_cell.angle_alpha   90.00
_cell.angle_beta   90.00
_cell.angle_gamma   90.00
#
_symmetry.space_group_name_H-M   'P 1'
#
loop_
_entity.id
_entity.type
_entity.pdbx_description
1 polymer ?
#
loop_
_entity_poly.entity_id
_entity_poly.type
_entity_poly.pdbx_seq_one_letter_code
_entity_poly.pdbx_strand_id
1 'polypeptide(L)'
;MRLPSSKLNFVVNFFLGVAWAFVLIGAVTSFLSFYQINLLLAVMSAVVAVLPGLLAVLILEHFITVQEQYAELKKQTDLLEKLLVLKEQDR
;
A
#
# COMPACT_ATOMS: atom_id res chain seq x y z
N MET A 1 -7.73 1.46 -9.89
CA MET A 1 -8.23 2.47 -10.84
C MET A 1 -9.28 3.33 -10.12
N ARG A 2 -8.85 4.29 -9.27
CA ARG A 2 -9.72 5.02 -8.32
C ARG A 2 -9.33 6.49 -8.03
N LEU A 3 -8.28 7.03 -8.63
CA LEU A 3 -7.84 8.43 -8.40
C LEU A 3 -7.59 9.16 -9.72
N PRO A 4 -7.91 10.47 -9.80
CA PRO A 4 -7.64 11.29 -10.98
C PRO A 4 -6.12 11.51 -11.08
N SER A 5 -5.51 10.81 -12.03
CA SER A 5 -4.22 11.11 -12.69
C SER A 5 -3.23 11.99 -11.92
N SER A 6 -2.47 11.39 -11.00
CA SER A 6 -1.16 11.93 -10.62
C SER A 6 -0.11 10.86 -10.90
N LYS A 7 1.00 11.26 -11.56
CA LYS A 7 2.15 10.38 -11.83
C LYS A 7 2.63 9.70 -10.54
N LEU A 8 2.46 10.38 -9.40
CA LEU A 8 2.82 9.89 -8.08
C LEU A 8 1.99 8.66 -7.65
N ASN A 9 0.69 8.64 -7.94
CA ASN A 9 -0.15 7.48 -7.63
C ASN A 9 0.25 6.24 -8.46
N PHE A 10 0.62 6.44 -9.73
CA PHE A 10 1.16 5.35 -10.54
C PHE A 10 2.46 4.80 -9.94
N VAL A 11 3.38 5.70 -9.58
CA VAL A 11 4.68 5.33 -8.99
C VAL A 11 4.50 4.55 -7.69
N VAL A 12 3.67 5.03 -6.76
CA VAL A 12 3.43 4.36 -5.47
C VAL A 12 2.81 2.97 -5.67
N ASN A 13 1.80 2.84 -6.54
CA ASN A 13 1.20 1.54 -6.84
C ASN A 13 2.18 0.57 -7.52
N PHE A 14 3.06 1.08 -8.39
CA PHE A 14 4.12 0.28 -8.99
C PHE A 14 5.10 -0.22 -7.92
N PHE A 15 5.56 0.65 -7.03
CA PHE A 15 6.43 0.27 -5.91
C PHE A 15 5.75 -0.73 -4.96
N LEU A 16 4.44 -0.63 -4.73
CA LEU A 16 3.69 -1.60 -3.93
C LEU A 16 3.75 -2.99 -4.58
N GLY A 17 3.55 -3.07 -5.90
CA GLY A 17 3.70 -4.31 -6.66
C GLY A 17 5.13 -4.87 -6.60
N VAL A 18 6.13 -4.00 -6.72
CA VAL A 18 7.55 -4.38 -6.56
C VAL A 18 7.83 -4.92 -5.16
N ALA A 19 7.31 -4.28 -4.11
CA ALA A 19 7.47 -4.74 -2.73
C ALA A 19 6.88 -6.15 -2.52
N TRP A 20 5.69 -6.41 -3.08
CA TRP A 20 5.11 -7.76 -3.09
C TRP A 20 5.94 -8.78 -3.86
N ALA A 21 6.53 -8.39 -4.99
CA ALA A 21 7.45 -9.26 -5.73
C ALA A 21 8.69 -9.60 -4.90
N PHE A 22 9.27 -8.62 -4.18
CA PHE A 22 10.39 -8.84 -3.26
C PHE A 22 10.03 -9.78 -2.12
N VAL A 23 8.82 -9.67 -1.55
CA VAL A 23 8.30 -10.62 -0.55
C VAL A 23 8.33 -12.05 -1.10
N LEU A 24 7.72 -12.28 -2.28
CA LEU A 24 7.65 -13.61 -2.88
C LEU A 24 9.03 -14.15 -3.26
N ILE A 25 9.84 -13.33 -3.93
CA ILE A 25 11.20 -13.71 -4.35
C ILE A 25 12.05 -14.02 -3.12
N GLY A 26 12.00 -13.19 -2.08
CA GLY A 26 12.74 -13.41 -0.83
C GLY A 26 12.32 -14.70 -0.12
N ALA A 27 11.01 -14.95 -0.03
CA ALA A 27 10.48 -16.18 0.56
C ALA A 27 10.98 -17.43 -0.17
N VAL A 28 10.80 -17.45 -1.50
CA VAL A 28 11.12 -18.61 -2.34
C VAL A 28 12.61 -18.85 -2.41
N THR A 29 13.41 -17.80 -2.61
CA THR A 29 14.88 -17.95 -2.70
C THR A 29 15.47 -18.41 -1.37
N SER A 30 15.02 -17.86 -0.24
CA SER A 30 15.43 -18.32 1.08
C SER A 30 15.00 -19.76 1.34
N PHE A 31 13.75 -20.11 1.05
CA PHE A 31 13.26 -21.49 1.22
C PHE A 31 14.10 -22.49 0.43
N LEU A 32 14.31 -22.25 -0.88
CA LEU A 32 15.07 -23.15 -1.74
C LEU A 32 16.54 -23.27 -1.32
N SER A 33 17.11 -22.23 -0.72
CA SER A 33 18.51 -22.24 -0.25
C SER A 33 18.72 -23.17 0.95
N PHE A 34 17.72 -23.30 1.84
CA PHE A 34 17.82 -24.07 3.08
C PHE A 34 17.00 -25.38 3.07
N TYR A 35 16.13 -25.59 2.07
CA TYR A 35 15.29 -26.77 1.95
C TYR A 35 16.08 -28.08 1.92
N GLN A 36 17.26 -28.07 1.30
CA GLN A 36 18.13 -29.25 1.23
C GLN A 36 18.75 -29.63 2.59
N ILE A 37 18.83 -28.67 3.52
CA ILE A 37 19.45 -28.89 4.82
C ILE A 37 18.41 -29.38 5.83
N ASN A 38 17.32 -28.62 6.00
CA ASN A 38 16.27 -28.95 6.94
C ASN A 38 14.99 -28.17 6.62
N LEU A 39 13.85 -28.86 6.55
CA LEU A 39 12.55 -28.26 6.25
C LEU A 39 12.17 -27.14 7.25
N LEU A 40 12.38 -27.37 8.55
CA LEU A 40 12.06 -26.38 9.59
C LEU A 40 12.90 -25.10 9.41
N LEU A 41 14.20 -25.27 9.16
CA LEU A 41 15.11 -24.15 8.92
C LEU A 41 14.71 -23.39 7.66
N ALA A 42 14.30 -24.09 6.60
CA ALA A 42 13.84 -23.48 5.36
C ALA A 42 12.62 -22.59 5.58
N VAL A 43 11.61 -23.08 6.32
CA VAL A 43 10.41 -22.29 6.65
C VAL A 43 10.79 -21.07 7.50
N MET A 44 11.59 -21.26 8.55
CA MET A 44 12.01 -20.15 9.42
C MET A 44 12.80 -19.08 8.63
N SER A 45 13.70 -19.51 7.75
CA SER A 45 14.47 -18.60 6.90
C SER A 45 13.57 -17.81 5.95
N ALA A 46 12.57 -18.46 5.33
CA ALA A 46 11.63 -17.82 4.43
C ALA A 46 10.79 -16.77 5.16
N VAL A 47 10.34 -17.05 6.38
CA VAL A 47 9.61 -16.08 7.22
C VAL A 47 10.48 -14.85 7.49
N VAL A 48 11.75 -15.04 7.87
CA VAL A 48 12.68 -13.93 8.13
C VAL A 48 12.95 -13.14 6.84
N ALA A 49 13.13 -13.81 5.71
CA ALA A 49 13.40 -13.18 4.42
C ALA A 49 12.23 -12.31 3.91
N VAL A 50 11.01 -12.62 4.31
CA VAL A 50 9.79 -11.87 3.94
C VAL A 50 9.65 -10.56 4.71
N LEU A 51 10.19 -10.47 5.94
CA LEU A 51 10.04 -9.31 6.83
C LEU A 51 10.41 -7.96 6.18
N PRO A 52 11.58 -7.76 5.55
CA PRO A 52 11.93 -6.48 4.95
C PRO A 52 10.96 -6.09 3.81
N GLY A 53 10.49 -7.05 3.03
CA GLY A 53 9.50 -6.82 1.98
C GLY A 53 8.14 -6.41 2.55
N LEU A 54 7.67 -7.08 3.61
CA LEU A 54 6.41 -6.72 4.28
C LEU A 54 6.47 -5.34 4.95
N LEU A 55 7.62 -4.97 5.52
CA LEU A 55 7.81 -3.62 6.05
C LEU A 55 7.67 -2.57 4.95
N ALA A 56 8.24 -2.81 3.77
CA ALA A 56 8.09 -1.92 2.62
C ALA A 56 6.63 -1.84 2.15
N VAL A 57 5.92 -2.98 2.07
CA VAL A 57 4.49 -3.02 1.74
C VAL A 57 3.69 -2.17 2.73
N LEU A 58 3.93 -2.33 4.03
CA LEU A 58 3.19 -1.61 5.07
C LEU A 58 3.40 -0.09 5.00
N ILE A 59 4.63 0.36 4.75
CA ILE A 59 4.94 1.79 4.57
C ILE A 59 4.22 2.36 3.34
N LEU A 60 4.24 1.63 2.22
CA LEU A 60 3.59 2.06 0.98
C LEU A 60 2.06 2.09 1.12
N GLU A 61 1.49 1.07 1.76
CA GLU A 61 0.05 1.00 2.02
C GLU A 61 -0.40 2.16 2.93
N HIS A 62 0.41 2.49 3.95
CA HIS A 62 0.15 3.65 4.80
C HIS A 62 0.17 4.95 4.00
N PHE A 63 1.13 5.11 3.10
CA PHE A 63 1.22 6.29 2.24
C PHE A 63 0.01 6.43 1.30
N ILE A 64 -0.45 5.33 0.71
CA ILE A 64 -1.67 5.31 -0.12
C ILE A 64 -2.89 5.70 0.72
N THR A 65 -3.05 5.09 1.89
CA THR A 65 -4.17 5.35 2.81
C THR A 65 -4.26 6.82 3.19
N VAL A 66 -3.13 7.44 3.54
CA VAL A 66 -3.07 8.86 3.90
C VAL A 66 -3.49 9.74 2.72
N GLN A 67 -3.06 9.41 1.49
CA GLN A 67 -3.50 10.17 0.30
C GLN A 67 -5.00 10.05 0.04
N GLU A 68 -5.56 8.85 0.21
CA GLU A 68 -7.00 8.63 0.06
C GLU A 68 -7.80 9.42 1.09
N GLN A 69 -7.34 9.45 2.34
CA GLN A 69 -7.94 10.27 3.40
C GLN A 69 -7.93 11.76 3.05
N TYR A 70 -6.80 12.30 2.57
CA TYR A 70 -6.73 13.70 2.14
C TYR A 70 -7.68 14.01 0.98
N ALA A 71 -7.78 13.11 0.01
CA ALA A 71 -8.68 13.28 -1.14
C ALA A 71 -10.15 13.23 -0.71
N GLU A 72 -10.49 12.36 0.23
CA GLU A 72 -11.83 12.26 0.79
C GLU A 72 -12.19 13.49 1.63
N LEU A 73 -11.29 13.98 2.48
CA LEU A 73 -11.50 15.20 3.26
C LEU A 73 -11.80 16.39 2.35
N LYS A 74 -11.03 16.55 1.26
CA LYS A 74 -11.26 17.64 0.29
C LYS A 74 -12.64 17.54 -0.36
N LYS A 75 -13.10 16.33 -0.70
CA LYS A 75 -14.45 16.12 -1.25
C LYS A 75 -15.53 16.47 -0.23
N GLN A 76 -15.33 16.10 1.04
CA GLN A 76 -16.26 16.43 2.11
C GLN A 76 -16.34 17.94 2.35
N THR A 77 -15.21 18.66 2.30
CA THR A 77 -15.18 20.12 2.42
C THR A 77 -15.94 20.81 1.28
N ASP A 78 -15.71 20.40 0.03
CA ASP A 78 -16.42 20.93 -1.15
C ASP A 78 -17.94 20.64 -1.08
N LEU A 79 -18.33 19.46 -0.59
CA LEU A 79 -19.73 19.13 -0.37
C LEU A 79 -20.36 20.02 0.71
N LEU A 80 -19.64 20.23 1.83
CA LEU A 80 -20.12 21.05 2.94
C LEU A 80 -20.30 22.51 2.53
N GLU A 81 -19.38 23.05 1.74
CA GLU A 81 -19.47 24.42 1.19
C GLU A 81 -20.70 24.57 0.30
N LYS A 82 -20.97 23.61 -0.58
CA LYS A 82 -22.19 23.60 -1.43
C LYS A 82 -23.47 23.57 -0.60
N LEU A 83 -23.51 22.76 0.46
CA LEU A 83 -24.66 22.68 1.35
C LEU A 83 -24.90 23.98 2.12
N LEU A 84 -23.83 24.69 2.52
CA LEU A 84 -23.94 25.99 3.16
C LEU A 84 -24.55 27.04 2.23
N VAL A 85 -24.07 27.12 0.99
CA VAL A 85 -24.60 28.06 -0.03
C VAL A 85 -26.07 27.80 -0.31
N LEU A 86 -26.47 26.54 -0.49
CA LEU A 86 -27.87 26.18 -0.70
C LEU A 86 -28.76 26.59 0.49
N LYS A 87 -28.28 26.38 1.73
CA LYS A 87 -29.02 26.76 2.93
C LYS A 87 -29.19 28.28 3.08
N GLU A 88 -28.20 29.07 2.64
CA GLU A 88 -28.30 30.53 2.64
C GLU A 88 -29.28 31.04 1.58
N GLN A 89 -29.44 30.32 0.46
CA GLN A 89 -30.33 30.68 -0.63
C GLN A 89 -31.81 30.33 -0.35
N ASP A 90 -32.07 29.32 0.48
CA ASP A 90 -33.43 28.91 0.92
C ASP A 90 -33.99 29.77 2.07
N ARG A 91 -33.26 30.78 2.55
CA ARG A 91 -33.63 31.64 3.69
C ARG A 91 -33.96 33.06 3.26
#